data_AF-A0A2C5XIQ9-F1
#
_entry.id   AF-A0A2C5XIQ9-F1
#
_cell.length_a   1.000
_cell.length_b   1.000
_cell.length_c   1.000
_cell.angle_alpha   90.00
_cell.angle_beta   90.00
_cell.angle_gamma   90.00
#
_symmetry.space_group_name_H-M   'P 1'
#
loop_
_entity.id
_entity.type
_entity.pdbx_description
1 polymer ?
#
loop_
_entity_poly.entity_id
_entity_poly.type
_entity_poly.pdbx_seq_one_letter_code
_entity_poly.pdbx_strand_id
1 'polypeptide(L)'
;MSGHSFLRHTLSQEEEMGLLDERTVSDVESEVSPIDVERRHRSKKITMPKSPGLLNITWDNICRSQWRVLLVRFFVFLTPSFLQDRHAREQICPAKLSPTAYLDGMRGLAALFVFFCHYSYQAFVIAEGWGCGETNYHFLKLPLIRIWYQGPPAVCVFFVISGYALSYRPLKLARSRAFSDFSTTMSSMIFRRGIRLYLPTIISTFMIICLLRIGAYEWTRDFANDRTYMKNIVEPHPQRMASAYNQYRDWLIHMYKFVHVFGWERFGGSTSYDVHLWTIPVEFRCSLYLFLVLVGTARLQTRFRFLFVGGIIWFTYRQSRWELLLFFFGMLLAEWDHIRGAHLAPTLPHDEKQLPQSRQLYKRLFWAFLSIVGLYLLCQPDGRGEITPGWRYLTSSIPSWWKEEKYRYWQSTGAIIFVLAVGHSKRWQRFFNTPVVQYFGKISYAMYLMHGPAMHTVGYHWEKLAYRLTGVEGYWYNAGFVLGACFCVPTVIWWADIFWRAIDIPTVKFAKWFERQCIVKDEEP
;
A
#
# COMPACT_ATOMS: atom_id res chain seq x y z
N MET A 1 55.70 -21.89 18.68
CA MET A 1 55.74 -20.42 18.58
C MET A 1 55.12 -20.07 17.23
N SER A 2 53.79 -20.10 17.11
CA SER A 2 52.83 -19.01 17.39
C SER A 2 52.89 -17.87 16.36
N GLY A 3 51.80 -17.67 15.60
CA GLY A 3 51.62 -16.46 14.77
C GLY A 3 50.55 -16.53 13.67
N HIS A 4 49.30 -16.76 14.07
CA HIS A 4 47.99 -16.47 13.47
C HIS A 4 47.79 -16.06 11.97
N SER A 5 46.73 -16.68 11.41
CA SER A 5 45.97 -16.34 10.21
C SER A 5 44.98 -15.17 10.41
N PHE A 6 44.60 -14.49 9.31
CA PHE A 6 43.24 -14.10 8.88
C PHE A 6 43.27 -12.81 8.05
N LEU A 7 42.70 -12.85 6.83
CA LEU A 7 41.64 -11.97 6.32
C LEU A 7 41.60 -11.96 4.78
N ARG A 8 40.77 -12.87 4.25
CA ARG A 8 40.06 -12.74 2.97
C ARG A 8 38.63 -12.37 3.37
N HIS A 9 38.19 -11.14 3.12
CA HIS A 9 36.78 -10.75 2.92
C HIS A 9 36.66 -9.24 3.04
N THR A 10 36.42 -8.55 1.91
CA THR A 10 35.67 -7.28 1.85
C THR A 10 35.57 -6.88 0.39
N LEU A 11 34.43 -7.20 -0.25
CA LEU A 11 33.93 -6.63 -1.51
C LEU A 11 32.54 -7.24 -1.74
N SER A 12 31.55 -6.82 -0.96
CA SER A 12 30.12 -7.15 -1.16
C SER A 12 29.28 -6.44 -0.09
N GLN A 13 29.20 -5.11 -0.13
CA GLN A 13 28.25 -4.38 0.70
C GLN A 13 27.88 -3.07 0.01
N GLU A 14 27.13 -3.19 -1.08
CA GLU A 14 26.41 -2.06 -1.68
C GLU A 14 25.39 -2.65 -2.64
N GLU A 15 24.11 -2.58 -2.29
CA GLU A 15 22.91 -2.59 -3.16
C GLU A 15 21.68 -3.20 -2.45
N GLU A 16 21.13 -2.49 -1.46
CA GLU A 16 19.85 -2.87 -0.82
C GLU A 16 18.98 -1.62 -0.61
N MET A 17 18.19 -1.24 -1.62
CA MET A 17 17.07 -0.33 -1.40
C MET A 17 15.91 -0.60 -2.34
N GLY A 18 14.94 -1.37 -1.82
CA GLY A 18 13.52 -1.19 -2.10
C GLY A 18 12.71 -2.50 -2.07
N LEU A 19 11.46 -2.35 -1.63
CA LEU A 19 10.39 -3.34 -1.40
C LEU A 19 10.71 -4.55 -0.50
N LEU A 20 11.98 -4.90 -0.32
CA LEU A 20 12.43 -6.15 0.30
C LEU A 20 13.40 -5.95 1.46
N ASP A 21 13.77 -4.70 1.76
CA ASP A 21 14.47 -4.38 3.00
C ASP A 21 13.63 -3.57 3.97
N GLU A 22 13.15 -4.32 4.94
CA GLU A 22 13.38 -3.96 6.32
C GLU A 22 14.85 -3.59 6.55
N ARG A 23 15.17 -2.29 6.43
CA ARG A 23 16.48 -1.72 6.80
C ARG A 23 17.10 -2.35 8.05
N THR A 24 18.29 -2.93 7.89
CA THR A 24 19.32 -3.07 8.91
C THR A 24 19.87 -1.68 9.24
N VAL A 25 19.97 -1.37 10.54
CA VAL A 25 20.77 -0.26 11.04
C VAL A 25 21.97 -0.93 11.70
N SER A 26 23.04 -1.09 10.93
CA SER A 26 24.36 -1.40 11.47
C SER A 26 25.45 -0.49 10.93
N ASP A 27 25.16 0.39 9.95
CA ASP A 27 26.18 1.25 9.33
C ASP A 27 25.93 2.76 9.55
N VAL A 28 25.27 3.13 10.66
CA VAL A 28 25.10 4.55 11.09
C VAL A 28 25.79 4.82 12.44
N GLU A 29 26.45 3.82 13.03
CA GLU A 29 27.13 3.96 14.33
C GLU A 29 28.66 3.93 14.27
N SER A 30 29.30 3.91 13.09
CA SER A 30 30.77 3.78 12.99
C SER A 30 31.53 4.97 12.40
N GLU A 31 30.90 6.12 12.12
CA GLU A 31 31.63 7.35 11.75
C GLU A 31 31.08 8.61 12.41
N VAL A 32 31.17 8.70 13.75
CA VAL A 32 31.27 10.00 14.43
C VAL A 32 32.30 9.87 15.54
N SER A 33 33.56 10.18 15.20
CA SER A 33 34.61 10.36 16.20
C SER A 33 34.40 11.73 16.89
N PRO A 34 34.52 11.87 18.23
CA PRO A 34 34.07 13.07 18.96
C PRO A 34 34.94 14.34 18.81
N ILE A 35 35.70 14.51 17.72
CA ILE A 35 36.76 15.52 17.64
C ILE A 35 36.44 16.71 16.71
N ASP A 36 35.37 16.66 15.91
CA ASP A 36 35.08 17.72 14.92
C ASP A 36 34.06 18.78 15.34
N VAL A 37 33.61 18.78 16.60
CA VAL A 37 32.66 19.81 17.11
C VAL A 37 33.38 21.07 17.63
N GLU A 38 34.68 20.99 17.97
CA GLU A 38 35.40 22.09 18.63
C GLU A 38 35.93 23.17 17.66
N ARG A 39 35.94 22.94 16.33
CA ARG A 39 36.65 23.83 15.38
C ARG A 39 35.82 24.92 14.70
N ARG A 40 34.51 25.01 14.98
CA ARG A 40 33.59 25.92 14.24
C ARG A 40 33.23 27.25 14.88
N HIS A 41 33.77 27.59 16.06
CA HIS A 41 33.56 28.92 16.65
C HIS A 41 34.87 29.63 16.98
N ARG A 42 35.55 30.12 15.94
CA ARG A 42 36.57 31.16 16.09
C ARG A 42 36.33 32.27 15.06
N SER A 43 35.47 33.22 15.41
CA SER A 43 35.45 34.52 14.74
C SER A 43 35.35 35.64 15.78
N LYS A 44 36.46 36.38 15.86
CA LYS A 44 36.69 37.75 16.34
C LYS A 44 36.06 38.21 17.66
N LYS A 45 36.94 38.28 18.68
CA LYS A 45 36.85 39.16 19.85
C LYS A 45 36.86 40.63 19.42
N ILE A 46 35.89 41.41 19.89
CA ILE A 46 36.04 42.84 20.17
C ILE A 46 35.73 43.03 21.66
N THR A 47 36.61 43.75 22.35
CA THR A 47 36.63 43.96 23.80
C THR A 47 36.26 45.40 24.13
N MET A 48 35.56 45.63 25.25
CA MET A 48 35.68 46.71 26.29
C MET A 48 34.31 46.97 26.99
N PRO A 49 34.23 47.52 28.24
CA PRO A 49 34.11 46.71 29.47
C PRO A 49 32.99 47.11 30.47
N LYS A 50 32.72 46.21 31.45
CA LYS A 50 32.22 46.32 32.87
C LYS A 50 31.07 47.32 33.19
N SER A 51 29.99 46.98 33.89
CA SER A 51 29.88 46.38 35.24
C SER A 51 28.44 45.85 35.55
N PRO A 52 28.16 45.23 36.71
CA PRO A 52 27.11 44.21 36.87
C PRO A 52 25.76 44.74 37.36
N GLY A 53 24.68 44.24 36.76
CA GLY A 53 23.31 44.35 37.26
C GLY A 53 22.70 42.96 37.36
N LEU A 54 22.93 42.30 38.50
CA LEU A 54 22.15 41.16 38.95
C LEU A 54 20.70 41.67 39.14
N LEU A 55 19.70 40.93 38.65
CA LEU A 55 18.25 41.25 38.63
C LEU A 55 17.74 41.88 37.31
N ASN A 56 17.67 41.06 36.25
CA ASN A 56 16.61 41.08 35.24
C ASN A 56 16.85 39.93 34.25
N ILE A 57 16.74 38.69 34.75
CA ILE A 57 16.54 37.53 33.87
C ILE A 57 15.07 37.60 33.46
N THR A 58 14.83 38.34 32.39
CA THR A 58 13.50 38.53 31.84
C THR A 58 12.97 37.20 31.30
N TRP A 59 11.76 36.90 31.74
CA TRP A 59 10.82 35.87 31.28
C TRP A 59 10.65 35.78 29.74
N ASP A 60 11.15 36.77 28.99
CA ASP A 60 11.09 36.87 27.54
C ASP A 60 12.00 35.89 26.76
N ASN A 61 13.07 35.38 27.36
CA ASN A 61 13.99 34.47 26.66
C ASN A 61 13.51 33.01 26.64
N ILE A 62 12.55 32.63 27.49
CA ILE A 62 11.98 31.27 27.53
C ILE A 62 10.76 31.16 26.60
N CYS A 63 10.05 32.26 26.33
CA CYS A 63 8.79 32.22 25.59
C CYS A 63 8.86 32.43 24.06
N ARG A 64 10.00 32.80 23.46
CA ARG A 64 10.03 33.23 22.03
C ARG A 64 10.72 32.32 21.01
N SER A 65 11.58 31.38 21.42
CA SER A 65 12.36 30.58 20.45
C SER A 65 11.78 29.18 20.18
N GLN A 66 11.36 28.44 21.21
CA GLN A 66 10.90 27.05 21.02
C GLN A 66 9.54 26.95 20.34
N TRP A 67 8.55 27.78 20.73
CA TRP A 67 7.22 27.76 20.12
C TRP A 67 7.24 28.16 18.64
N ARG A 68 8.04 29.15 18.25
CA ARG A 68 8.19 29.54 16.84
C ARG A 68 8.83 28.43 16.03
N VAL A 69 9.86 27.77 16.54
CA VAL A 69 10.49 26.63 15.87
C VAL A 69 9.55 25.43 15.80
N LEU A 70 8.78 25.15 16.85
CA LEU A 70 7.77 24.08 16.86
C LEU A 70 6.63 24.39 15.89
N LEU A 71 6.16 25.64 15.82
CA LEU A 71 5.15 26.09 14.86
C LEU A 71 5.68 26.01 13.42
N VAL A 72 6.90 26.46 13.15
CA VAL A 72 7.52 26.32 11.82
C VAL A 72 7.67 24.84 11.46
N ARG A 73 8.14 23.99 12.38
CA ARG A 73 8.20 22.54 12.16
C ARG A 73 6.83 21.92 11.93
N PHE A 74 5.81 22.40 12.63
CA PHE A 74 4.42 21.97 12.47
C PHE A 74 3.87 22.38 11.11
N PHE A 75 4.03 23.63 10.69
CA PHE A 75 3.61 24.09 9.37
C PHE A 75 4.39 23.40 8.25
N VAL A 76 5.71 23.23 8.40
CA VAL A 76 6.50 22.41 7.47
C VAL A 76 5.94 20.99 7.44
N PHE A 77 5.69 20.34 8.57
CA PHE A 77 5.10 19.00 8.60
C PHE A 77 3.74 18.93 7.89
N LEU A 78 2.88 19.94 8.07
CA LEU A 78 1.61 20.03 7.35
C LEU A 78 1.78 20.31 5.85
N THR A 79 2.89 20.89 5.39
CA THR A 79 3.12 20.98 3.94
C THR A 79 3.27 19.58 3.34
N PRO A 80 2.58 19.29 2.21
CA PRO A 80 2.70 18.03 1.52
C PRO A 80 4.17 17.70 1.25
N SER A 81 4.56 16.45 1.50
CA SER A 81 5.97 16.05 1.43
C SER A 81 6.61 16.33 0.06
N PHE A 82 5.84 16.30 -1.03
CA PHE A 82 6.34 16.63 -2.38
C PHE A 82 6.67 18.12 -2.59
N LEU A 83 6.18 19.02 -1.72
CA LEU A 83 6.51 20.45 -1.70
C LEU A 83 7.63 20.79 -0.70
N GLN A 84 8.04 19.82 0.15
CA GLN A 84 9.08 20.02 1.13
C GLN A 84 10.48 20.02 0.50
N ASP A 85 11.42 20.67 1.19
CA ASP A 85 12.80 20.89 0.75
C ASP A 85 13.57 19.58 0.45
N ARG A 86 14.73 19.72 -0.21
CA ARG A 86 15.51 18.67 -0.89
C ARG A 86 15.68 17.35 -0.10
N HIS A 87 15.82 17.40 1.22
CA HIS A 87 15.97 16.22 2.10
C HIS A 87 14.69 15.39 2.26
N ALA A 88 13.51 16.03 2.29
CA ALA A 88 12.24 15.31 2.27
C ALA A 88 11.99 14.68 0.90
N ARG A 89 12.44 15.35 -0.16
CA ARG A 89 12.37 14.86 -1.54
C ARG A 89 13.23 13.61 -1.77
N GLU A 90 14.37 13.47 -1.12
CA GLU A 90 15.18 12.23 -1.15
C GLU A 90 14.47 11.04 -0.48
N GLN A 91 13.68 11.29 0.57
CA GLN A 91 12.81 10.25 1.15
C GLN A 91 11.67 9.85 0.22
N ILE A 92 11.27 10.71 -0.73
CA ILE A 92 10.18 10.47 -1.71
C ILE A 92 10.70 9.91 -3.04
N CYS A 93 11.89 10.28 -3.48
CA CYS A 93 12.54 9.79 -4.69
C CYS A 93 14.00 9.44 -4.35
N PRO A 94 14.28 8.18 -3.94
CA PRO A 94 15.66 7.77 -3.70
C PRO A 94 16.46 7.86 -5.00
N ALA A 95 17.75 8.20 -4.90
CA ALA A 95 18.63 8.35 -6.06
C ALA A 95 18.73 7.06 -6.92
N LYS A 96 18.50 5.89 -6.29
CA LYS A 96 18.43 4.58 -6.96
C LYS A 96 17.18 3.84 -6.48
N LEU A 97 16.35 3.41 -7.44
CA LEU A 97 15.16 2.59 -7.17
C LEU A 97 15.54 1.12 -7.04
N SER A 98 14.82 0.35 -6.22
CA SER A 98 15.00 -1.11 -6.24
C SER A 98 14.63 -1.70 -7.58
N PRO A 99 15.22 -2.85 -7.92
CA PRO A 99 14.75 -3.67 -9.03
C PRO A 99 13.23 -3.98 -8.96
N THR A 100 12.66 -4.05 -7.76
CA THR A 100 11.23 -4.32 -7.50
C THR A 100 10.36 -3.07 -7.35
N ALA A 101 10.90 -1.85 -7.47
CA ALA A 101 10.18 -0.60 -7.19
C ALA A 101 8.89 -0.42 -8.02
N TYR A 102 8.83 -1.04 -9.20
CA TYR A 102 7.64 -0.99 -10.04
C TYR A 102 6.41 -1.62 -9.35
N LEU A 103 6.61 -2.60 -8.46
CA LEU A 103 5.51 -3.21 -7.70
C LEU A 103 4.97 -2.24 -6.64
N ASP A 104 5.82 -1.40 -6.03
CA ASP A 104 5.37 -0.33 -5.13
C ASP A 104 4.54 0.69 -5.92
N GLY A 105 4.98 1.04 -7.14
CA GLY A 105 4.24 1.91 -8.03
C GLY A 105 2.86 1.35 -8.43
N MET A 106 2.81 0.06 -8.77
CA MET A 106 1.54 -0.64 -9.05
C MET A 106 0.61 -0.62 -7.84
N ARG A 107 1.14 -0.88 -6.65
CA ARG A 107 0.40 -0.82 -5.38
C ARG A 107 -0.17 0.59 -5.12
N GLY A 108 0.63 1.62 -5.37
CA GLY A 108 0.21 3.01 -5.25
C GLY A 108 -0.95 3.38 -6.16
N LEU A 109 -0.85 3.02 -7.44
CA LEU A 109 -1.90 3.29 -8.40
C LEU A 109 -3.18 2.49 -8.07
N ALA A 110 -3.04 1.25 -7.60
CA ALA A 110 -4.17 0.46 -7.14
C ALA A 110 -4.88 1.12 -5.93
N ALA A 111 -4.14 1.71 -4.98
CA ALA A 111 -4.72 2.45 -3.85
C ALA A 111 -5.55 3.65 -4.33
N LEU A 112 -5.02 4.38 -5.30
CA LEU A 112 -5.69 5.52 -5.91
C LEU A 112 -6.99 5.11 -6.62
N PHE A 113 -6.98 3.98 -7.34
CA PHE A 113 -8.16 3.46 -8.03
C PHE A 113 -9.25 2.97 -7.06
N VAL A 114 -8.86 2.38 -5.92
CA VAL A 114 -9.81 2.04 -4.85
C VAL A 114 -10.45 3.31 -4.29
N PHE A 115 -9.67 4.35 -4.01
CA PHE A 115 -10.23 5.64 -3.58
C PHE A 115 -11.19 6.22 -4.62
N PHE A 116 -10.80 6.28 -5.91
CA PHE A 116 -11.68 6.77 -6.96
C PHE A 116 -12.95 5.92 -7.14
N CYS A 117 -12.88 4.63 -6.86
CA CYS A 117 -14.07 3.77 -6.78
C CYS A 117 -15.01 4.23 -5.67
N HIS A 118 -14.51 4.38 -4.43
CA HIS A 118 -15.32 4.84 -3.29
C HIS A 118 -15.86 6.26 -3.47
N TYR A 119 -15.13 7.12 -4.16
CA TYR A 119 -15.61 8.45 -4.52
C TYR A 119 -16.71 8.39 -5.60
N SER A 120 -16.48 7.64 -6.68
CA SER A 120 -17.38 7.63 -7.85
C SER A 120 -18.64 6.81 -7.64
N TYR A 121 -18.58 5.72 -6.87
CA TYR A 121 -19.72 4.82 -6.71
C TYR A 121 -20.82 5.38 -5.81
N GLN A 122 -20.55 6.42 -5.03
CA GLN A 122 -21.57 7.13 -4.26
C GLN A 122 -22.49 7.93 -5.19
N ALA A 123 -21.90 8.56 -6.21
CA ALA A 123 -22.58 9.41 -7.18
C ALA A 123 -23.12 8.64 -8.40
N PHE A 124 -22.45 7.58 -8.86
CA PHE A 124 -22.74 6.92 -10.13
C PHE A 124 -22.79 5.38 -10.03
N VAL A 125 -23.62 4.77 -10.90
CA VAL A 125 -23.64 3.31 -11.09
C VAL A 125 -22.42 2.91 -11.95
N ILE A 126 -21.32 2.57 -11.27
CA ILE A 126 -20.04 2.20 -11.90
C ILE A 126 -19.86 0.70 -12.11
N ALA A 127 -20.70 -0.15 -11.49
CA ALA A 127 -20.59 -1.61 -11.55
C ALA A 127 -20.89 -2.17 -12.95
N GLU A 128 -21.82 -1.55 -13.67
CA GLU A 128 -22.25 -1.98 -15.01
C GLU A 128 -21.27 -1.55 -16.11
N GLY A 129 -21.06 -2.40 -17.11
CA GLY A 129 -20.20 -2.10 -18.25
C GLY A 129 -20.89 -1.36 -19.39
N TRP A 130 -20.11 -0.93 -20.37
CA TRP A 130 -20.61 -0.30 -21.60
C TRP A 130 -21.55 -1.23 -22.37
N GLY A 131 -22.68 -0.70 -22.82
CA GLY A 131 -23.72 -1.43 -23.54
C GLY A 131 -24.57 -2.37 -22.67
N CYS A 132 -24.47 -2.29 -21.34
CA CYS A 132 -25.30 -3.07 -20.44
C CYS A 132 -26.75 -2.57 -20.44
N GLY A 133 -27.66 -3.30 -21.08
CA GLY A 133 -29.05 -2.85 -21.25
C GLY A 133 -29.19 -1.76 -22.33
N GLU A 134 -30.29 -1.02 -22.32
CA GLU A 134 -30.67 -0.15 -23.45
C GLU A 134 -30.03 1.25 -23.41
N THR A 135 -29.53 1.72 -22.27
CA THR A 135 -29.13 3.13 -22.07
C THR A 135 -27.67 3.35 -21.64
N ASN A 136 -26.92 2.30 -21.31
CA ASN A 136 -25.58 2.42 -20.71
C ASN A 136 -24.43 2.57 -21.73
N TYR A 137 -24.46 3.60 -22.57
CA TYR A 137 -23.47 3.82 -23.64
C TYR A 137 -22.41 4.89 -23.35
N HIS A 138 -22.20 5.26 -22.08
CA HIS A 138 -21.23 6.28 -21.68
C HIS A 138 -19.78 5.87 -21.95
N PHE A 139 -19.00 6.76 -22.57
CA PHE A 139 -17.59 6.55 -22.92
C PHE A 139 -16.71 6.06 -21.75
N LEU A 140 -16.93 6.58 -20.54
CA LEU A 140 -16.15 6.19 -19.35
C LEU A 140 -16.32 4.70 -19.00
N LYS A 141 -17.47 4.08 -19.33
CA LYS A 141 -17.76 2.66 -19.06
C LYS A 141 -17.06 1.70 -20.03
N LEU A 142 -16.35 2.20 -21.05
CA LEU A 142 -15.62 1.35 -21.99
C LEU A 142 -14.52 0.53 -21.27
N PRO A 143 -14.21 -0.67 -21.77
CA PRO A 143 -13.05 -1.43 -21.32
C PRO A 143 -11.77 -0.59 -21.39
N LEU A 144 -10.82 -0.89 -20.50
CA LEU A 144 -9.56 -0.17 -20.22
C LEU A 144 -9.76 1.22 -19.60
N ILE A 145 -10.71 2.01 -20.10
CA ILE A 145 -11.02 3.34 -19.57
C ILE A 145 -11.64 3.23 -18.19
N ARG A 146 -12.51 2.25 -17.93
CA ARG A 146 -13.16 2.14 -16.62
C ARG A 146 -12.23 1.70 -15.47
N ILE A 147 -11.05 1.15 -15.75
CA ILE A 147 -10.16 0.55 -14.73
C ILE A 147 -9.80 1.56 -13.64
N TRP A 148 -9.57 2.83 -13.99
CA TRP A 148 -9.02 3.81 -13.04
C TRP A 148 -10.00 4.20 -11.92
N TYR A 149 -11.28 3.87 -12.04
CA TYR A 149 -12.29 4.06 -10.99
C TYR A 149 -12.97 2.74 -10.57
N GLN A 150 -12.44 1.58 -10.98
CA GLN A 150 -12.91 0.27 -10.52
C GLN A 150 -12.05 -0.25 -9.36
N GLY A 151 -12.66 -0.41 -8.19
CA GLY A 151 -12.01 -0.91 -6.99
C GLY A 151 -11.67 -2.40 -7.00
N PRO A 152 -12.61 -3.31 -7.33
CA PRO A 152 -12.37 -4.74 -7.19
C PRO A 152 -11.16 -5.30 -7.98
N PRO A 153 -10.91 -4.91 -9.24
CA PRO A 153 -9.71 -5.31 -9.97
C PRO A 153 -8.41 -4.83 -9.31
N ALA A 154 -8.41 -3.60 -8.77
CA ALA A 154 -7.27 -3.04 -8.06
C ALA A 154 -6.94 -3.86 -6.80
N VAL A 155 -7.95 -4.31 -6.05
CA VAL A 155 -7.79 -5.23 -4.91
C VAL A 155 -7.17 -6.56 -5.36
N CYS A 156 -7.54 -7.11 -6.52
CA CYS A 156 -6.89 -8.33 -7.03
C CYS A 156 -5.40 -8.09 -7.31
N VAL A 157 -5.02 -6.95 -7.89
CA VAL A 157 -3.61 -6.59 -8.11
C VAL A 157 -2.85 -6.44 -6.79
N PHE A 158 -3.45 -5.81 -5.77
CA PHE A 158 -2.87 -5.73 -4.42
C PHE A 158 -2.52 -7.09 -3.85
N PHE A 159 -3.43 -8.06 -3.94
CA PHE A 159 -3.24 -9.39 -3.34
C PHE A 159 -2.12 -10.18 -4.03
N VAL A 160 -1.97 -10.06 -5.36
CA VAL A 160 -0.84 -10.67 -6.08
C VAL A 160 0.49 -10.04 -5.64
N ILE A 161 0.53 -8.70 -5.54
CA ILE A 161 1.74 -7.98 -5.12
C ILE A 161 2.11 -8.32 -3.67
N SER A 162 1.12 -8.42 -2.77
CA SER A 162 1.34 -8.82 -1.38
C SER A 162 1.93 -10.23 -1.27
N GLY A 163 1.39 -11.19 -2.03
CA GLY A 163 1.96 -12.55 -2.11
C GLY A 163 3.38 -12.58 -2.65
N TYR A 164 3.68 -11.79 -3.69
CA TYR A 164 5.02 -11.65 -4.25
C TYR A 164 6.00 -11.05 -3.23
N ALA A 165 5.64 -9.92 -2.61
CA ALA A 165 6.53 -9.19 -1.71
C ALA A 165 6.89 -10.00 -0.45
N LEU A 166 5.90 -10.69 0.13
CA LEU A 166 6.10 -11.53 1.32
C LEU A 166 6.92 -12.79 1.05
N SER A 167 6.89 -13.32 -0.16
CA SER A 167 7.56 -14.58 -0.49
C SER A 167 8.98 -14.38 -1.03
N TYR A 168 9.29 -13.22 -1.59
CA TYR A 168 10.54 -13.01 -2.32
C TYR A 168 11.80 -13.22 -1.47
N ARG A 169 11.93 -12.55 -0.30
CA ARG A 169 13.11 -12.71 0.56
C ARG A 169 13.22 -14.13 1.15
N PRO A 170 12.16 -14.73 1.72
CA PRO A 170 12.19 -16.12 2.15
C PRO A 170 12.60 -17.10 1.04
N LEU A 171 12.08 -16.92 -0.18
CA LEU A 171 12.45 -17.77 -1.33
C LEU A 171 13.91 -17.59 -1.74
N LYS A 172 14.46 -16.37 -1.66
CA LYS A 172 15.89 -16.12 -1.91
C LYS A 172 16.76 -16.96 -0.97
N LEU A 173 16.47 -16.91 0.33
CA LEU A 173 17.20 -17.61 1.38
C LEU A 173 17.03 -19.14 1.28
N ALA A 174 15.82 -19.62 0.99
CA ALA A 174 15.56 -21.03 0.78
C ALA A 174 16.34 -21.59 -0.43
N ARG A 175 16.48 -20.80 -1.51
CA ARG A 175 17.25 -21.18 -2.71
C ARG A 175 18.76 -21.15 -2.47
N SER A 176 19.26 -20.20 -1.69
CA SER A 176 20.67 -20.15 -1.29
C SER A 176 21.04 -21.16 -0.20
N ARG A 177 20.06 -21.95 0.29
CA ARG A 177 20.22 -22.91 1.40
C ARG A 177 20.67 -22.25 2.73
N ALA A 178 20.45 -20.95 2.88
CA ALA A 178 20.69 -20.20 4.11
C ALA A 178 19.54 -20.43 5.11
N PHE A 179 19.39 -21.66 5.62
CA PHE A 179 18.24 -22.05 6.42
C PHE A 179 18.17 -21.40 7.81
N SER A 180 19.32 -21.05 8.39
CA SER A 180 19.37 -20.28 9.64
C SER A 180 18.73 -18.90 9.43
N ASP A 181 19.24 -18.13 8.47
CA ASP A 181 18.72 -16.81 8.12
C ASP A 181 17.27 -16.86 7.65
N PHE A 182 16.87 -17.93 6.95
CA PHE A 182 15.48 -18.18 6.58
C PHE A 182 14.59 -18.30 7.81
N SER A 183 14.99 -19.09 8.81
CA SER A 183 14.23 -19.28 10.04
C SER A 183 14.06 -17.95 10.78
N THR A 184 15.16 -17.21 10.96
CA THR A 184 15.17 -15.88 11.59
C THR A 184 14.30 -14.89 10.81
N THR A 185 14.40 -14.87 9.48
CA THR A 185 13.58 -13.99 8.65
C THR A 185 12.09 -14.36 8.76
N MET A 186 11.75 -15.64 8.73
CA MET A 186 10.36 -16.10 8.81
C MET A 186 9.71 -15.79 10.15
N SER A 187 10.37 -16.10 11.28
CA SER A 187 9.84 -15.80 12.62
C SER A 187 9.60 -14.29 12.78
N SER A 188 10.56 -13.51 12.31
CA SER A 188 10.55 -12.06 12.37
C SER A 188 9.44 -11.43 11.53
N MET A 189 9.27 -11.91 10.29
CA MET A 189 8.18 -11.50 9.40
C MET A 189 6.80 -11.85 9.98
N ILE A 190 6.63 -13.06 10.53
CA ILE A 190 5.36 -13.50 11.14
C ILE A 190 4.99 -12.61 12.33
N PHE A 191 5.93 -12.37 13.24
CA PHE A 191 5.72 -11.59 14.46
C PHE A 191 5.32 -10.14 14.15
N ARG A 192 6.11 -9.46 13.30
CA ARG A 192 5.85 -8.04 12.99
C ARG A 192 4.64 -7.82 12.09
N ARG A 193 4.23 -8.81 11.28
CA ARG A 193 3.14 -8.64 10.29
C ARG A 193 1.83 -8.22 10.95
N GLY A 194 1.48 -8.84 12.09
CA GLY A 194 0.28 -8.48 12.83
C GLY A 194 0.32 -7.03 13.29
N ILE A 195 1.40 -6.61 13.94
CA ILE A 195 1.58 -5.25 14.42
C ILE A 195 1.49 -4.25 13.25
N ARG A 196 2.20 -4.52 12.15
CA ARG A 196 2.26 -3.62 11.00
C ARG A 196 0.90 -3.39 10.33
N LEU A 197 0.03 -4.41 10.29
CA LEU A 197 -1.30 -4.31 9.68
C LEU A 197 -2.36 -3.78 10.64
N TYR A 198 -2.36 -4.25 11.89
CA TYR A 198 -3.41 -3.91 12.84
C TYR A 198 -3.16 -2.57 13.55
N LEU A 199 -1.91 -2.25 13.92
CA LEU A 199 -1.64 -1.06 14.74
C LEU A 199 -2.00 0.26 14.03
N PRO A 200 -1.60 0.51 12.76
CA PRO A 200 -2.01 1.72 12.06
C PRO A 200 -3.52 1.79 11.87
N THR A 201 -4.17 0.65 11.67
CA THR A 201 -5.63 0.56 11.51
C THR A 201 -6.38 0.90 12.82
N ILE A 202 -5.89 0.39 13.96
CA ILE A 202 -6.40 0.74 15.29
C ILE A 202 -6.25 2.23 15.53
N ILE A 203 -5.09 2.82 15.19
CA ILE A 203 -4.85 4.26 15.33
C ILE A 203 -5.79 5.06 14.42
N SER A 204 -5.98 4.67 13.16
CA SER A 204 -6.90 5.35 12.23
C SER A 204 -8.34 5.33 12.76
N THR A 205 -8.85 4.16 13.17
CA THR A 205 -10.22 4.08 13.72
C THR A 205 -10.36 4.77 15.08
N PHE A 206 -9.29 4.82 15.89
CA PHE A 206 -9.25 5.63 17.10
C PHE A 206 -9.36 7.14 16.78
N MET A 207 -8.68 7.60 15.72
CA MET A 207 -8.84 8.97 15.24
C MET A 207 -10.29 9.26 14.80
N ILE A 208 -10.96 8.31 14.14
CA ILE A 208 -12.38 8.44 13.75
C ILE A 208 -13.25 8.67 14.99
N ILE A 209 -13.08 7.89 16.07
CA ILE A 209 -13.88 8.11 17.28
C ILE A 209 -13.60 9.47 17.92
N CYS A 210 -12.35 9.94 17.92
CA CYS A 210 -12.02 11.29 18.39
C CYS A 210 -12.73 12.37 17.56
N LEU A 211 -12.72 12.24 16.23
CA LEU A 211 -13.39 13.16 15.30
C LEU A 211 -14.92 13.13 15.47
N LEU A 212 -15.51 11.95 15.68
CA LEU A 212 -16.93 11.80 16.04
C LEU A 212 -17.25 12.51 17.35
N ARG A 213 -16.38 12.40 18.37
CA ARG A 213 -16.61 13.04 19.68
C ARG A 213 -16.54 14.56 19.62
N ILE A 214 -15.67 15.12 18.79
CA ILE A 214 -15.56 16.58 18.57
C ILE A 214 -16.70 17.09 17.66
N GLY A 215 -17.38 16.19 16.94
CA GLY A 215 -18.53 16.53 16.10
C GLY A 215 -18.18 16.83 14.65
N ALA A 216 -16.97 16.51 14.19
CA ALA A 216 -16.54 16.75 12.81
C ALA A 216 -17.40 15.98 11.78
N TYR A 217 -17.85 14.78 12.13
CA TYR A 217 -18.78 13.98 11.31
C TYR A 217 -20.21 14.54 11.32
N GLU A 218 -20.59 15.35 12.31
CA GLU A 218 -21.93 15.96 12.31
C GLU A 218 -22.04 17.11 11.31
N TRP A 219 -20.92 17.74 10.92
CA TRP A 219 -20.92 18.81 9.92
C TRP A 219 -21.34 18.36 8.53
N THR A 220 -21.12 17.07 8.23
CA THR A 220 -21.38 16.46 6.91
C THR A 220 -22.51 15.42 6.95
N ARG A 221 -23.08 15.13 8.13
CA ARG A 221 -24.14 14.13 8.37
C ARG A 221 -25.32 14.24 7.42
N ASP A 222 -25.86 15.45 7.27
CA ASP A 222 -27.03 15.70 6.44
C ASP A 222 -26.72 15.36 4.98
N PHE A 223 -25.53 15.75 4.50
CA PHE A 223 -25.09 15.47 3.13
C PHE A 223 -24.82 13.97 2.92
N ALA A 224 -24.17 13.32 3.88
CA ALA A 224 -23.79 11.92 3.79
C ALA A 224 -24.99 10.97 3.59
N ASN A 225 -26.17 11.32 4.12
CA ASN A 225 -27.36 10.48 4.07
C ASN A 225 -28.40 10.95 3.05
N ASP A 226 -28.15 12.06 2.35
CA ASP A 226 -29.12 12.66 1.44
C ASP A 226 -29.03 12.03 0.04
N ARG A 227 -30.16 11.45 -0.40
CA ARG A 227 -30.31 10.76 -1.69
C ARG A 227 -30.30 11.69 -2.90
N THR A 228 -30.47 12.99 -2.70
CA THR A 228 -30.34 13.97 -3.79
C THR A 228 -28.89 14.05 -4.29
N TYR A 229 -27.91 13.92 -3.38
CA TYR A 229 -26.49 13.91 -3.69
C TYR A 229 -25.95 12.48 -3.85
N MET A 230 -26.31 11.54 -2.97
CA MET A 230 -25.85 10.16 -2.98
C MET A 230 -26.80 9.26 -3.80
N LYS A 231 -26.60 9.24 -5.13
CA LYS A 231 -27.53 8.61 -6.08
C LYS A 231 -27.39 7.10 -6.22
N ASN A 232 -26.27 6.50 -5.80
CA ASN A 232 -26.06 5.06 -5.91
C ASN A 232 -25.89 4.39 -4.54
N ILE A 233 -24.68 4.35 -3.98
CA ILE A 233 -24.44 3.72 -2.67
C ILE A 233 -24.21 4.78 -1.60
N VAL A 234 -24.95 4.65 -0.50
CA VAL A 234 -24.78 5.48 0.70
C VAL A 234 -23.88 4.71 1.67
N GLU A 235 -22.67 5.19 1.88
CA GLU A 235 -21.75 4.58 2.84
C GLU A 235 -22.23 4.76 4.27
N PRO A 236 -22.09 3.74 5.13
CA PRO A 236 -22.39 3.87 6.55
C PRO A 236 -21.60 5.02 7.16
N HIS A 237 -22.31 6.05 7.64
CA HIS A 237 -21.70 7.18 8.32
C HIS A 237 -21.83 6.96 9.84
N PRO A 238 -20.75 6.69 10.59
CA PRO A 238 -20.82 6.29 11.99
C PRO A 238 -21.53 7.33 12.85
N GLN A 239 -22.40 6.89 13.77
CA GLN A 239 -23.18 7.79 14.63
C GLN A 239 -22.42 8.16 15.91
N ARG A 240 -22.61 9.41 16.36
CA ARG A 240 -22.13 9.86 17.67
C ARG A 240 -23.05 9.36 18.78
N MET A 241 -22.53 8.46 19.61
CA MET A 241 -23.28 7.94 20.77
C MET A 241 -23.42 9.00 21.88
N ALA A 242 -24.37 8.83 22.79
CA ALA A 242 -24.62 9.79 23.87
C ALA A 242 -23.39 9.99 24.79
N SER A 243 -22.77 8.89 25.23
CA SER A 243 -21.59 8.92 26.12
C SER A 243 -20.30 8.55 25.38
N ALA A 244 -19.20 9.23 25.73
CA ALA A 244 -17.87 8.89 25.23
C ALA A 244 -17.43 7.48 25.65
N TYR A 245 -17.80 7.05 26.86
CA TYR A 245 -17.53 5.70 27.35
C TYR A 245 -18.22 4.64 26.49
N ASN A 246 -19.49 4.87 26.10
CA ASN A 246 -20.22 3.95 25.24
C ASN A 246 -19.58 3.84 23.85
N GLN A 247 -19.15 4.97 23.27
CA GLN A 247 -18.44 4.97 21.99
C GLN A 247 -17.12 4.20 22.07
N TYR A 248 -16.35 4.41 23.13
CA TYR A 248 -15.07 3.71 23.31
C TYR A 248 -15.27 2.21 23.53
N ARG A 249 -16.27 1.81 24.33
CA ARG A 249 -16.62 0.40 24.54
C ARG A 249 -17.08 -0.27 23.23
N ASP A 250 -17.91 0.41 22.45
CA ASP A 250 -18.37 -0.08 21.15
C ASP A 250 -17.20 -0.26 20.18
N TRP A 251 -16.31 0.74 20.11
CA TRP A 251 -15.07 0.65 19.34
C TRP A 251 -14.18 -0.53 19.77
N LEU A 252 -13.99 -0.78 21.07
CA LEU A 252 -13.24 -1.94 21.56
C LEU A 252 -13.85 -3.28 21.12
N ILE A 253 -15.18 -3.40 21.15
CA ILE A 253 -15.89 -4.60 20.66
C ILE A 253 -15.66 -4.76 19.16
N HIS A 254 -15.73 -3.68 18.40
CA HIS A 254 -15.42 -3.67 16.97
C HIS A 254 -13.95 -4.03 16.70
N MET A 255 -13.00 -3.58 17.50
CA MET A 255 -11.58 -3.95 17.38
C MET A 255 -11.34 -5.43 17.70
N TYR A 256 -12.03 -5.98 18.70
CA TYR A 256 -11.97 -7.42 18.97
C TYR A 256 -12.47 -8.26 17.79
N LYS A 257 -13.60 -7.86 17.18
CA LYS A 257 -14.11 -8.50 15.95
C LYS A 257 -13.18 -8.29 14.75
N PHE A 258 -12.57 -7.12 14.64
CA PHE A 258 -11.61 -6.77 13.58
C PHE A 258 -10.37 -7.66 13.60
N VAL A 259 -9.80 -7.90 14.80
CA VAL A 259 -8.62 -8.75 14.99
C VAL A 259 -8.95 -10.24 14.89
N HIS A 260 -10.23 -10.64 14.86
CA HIS A 260 -10.63 -12.03 14.76
C HIS A 260 -10.34 -12.62 13.37
N VAL A 261 -9.32 -13.49 13.28
CA VAL A 261 -8.82 -14.06 12.00
C VAL A 261 -9.37 -15.47 11.71
N PHE A 262 -9.98 -16.12 12.70
CA PHE A 262 -10.38 -17.53 12.59
C PHE A 262 -11.70 -17.73 11.82
N GLY A 263 -12.43 -16.65 11.57
CA GLY A 263 -13.64 -16.65 10.75
C GLY A 263 -13.34 -16.71 9.26
N TRP A 264 -14.25 -17.33 8.50
CA TRP A 264 -14.21 -17.40 7.04
C TRP A 264 -15.28 -16.54 6.35
N GLU A 265 -15.89 -15.64 7.11
CA GLU A 265 -16.88 -14.70 6.62
C GLU A 265 -16.25 -13.76 5.58
N ARG A 266 -17.02 -13.45 4.53
CA ARG A 266 -16.56 -12.66 3.37
C ARG A 266 -16.10 -11.26 3.75
N PHE A 267 -16.79 -10.63 4.71
CA PHE A 267 -16.43 -9.34 5.29
C PHE A 267 -16.10 -9.49 6.78
N GLY A 268 -15.54 -10.66 7.14
CA GLY A 268 -15.14 -10.98 8.50
C GLY A 268 -14.13 -9.95 9.01
N GLY A 269 -14.46 -9.32 10.13
CA GLY A 269 -13.67 -8.23 10.69
C GLY A 269 -13.93 -6.87 10.05
N SER A 270 -14.98 -6.65 9.25
CA SER A 270 -15.40 -5.29 8.89
C SER A 270 -15.84 -4.50 10.14
N THR A 271 -15.47 -3.23 10.20
CA THR A 271 -15.86 -2.33 11.28
C THR A 271 -16.86 -1.29 10.78
N SER A 272 -17.84 -0.95 11.61
CA SER A 272 -18.85 0.07 11.31
C SER A 272 -18.24 1.47 11.23
N TYR A 273 -17.09 1.67 11.88
CA TYR A 273 -16.35 2.94 11.88
C TYR A 273 -15.67 3.23 10.55
N ASP A 274 -15.26 2.18 9.85
CA ASP A 274 -14.62 2.26 8.54
C ASP A 274 -14.75 0.90 7.82
N VAL A 275 -15.75 0.81 6.95
CA VAL A 275 -16.10 -0.41 6.21
C VAL A 275 -14.98 -0.83 5.26
N HIS A 276 -14.14 0.11 4.82
CA HIS A 276 -13.07 -0.13 3.85
C HIS A 276 -12.04 -1.12 4.38
N LEU A 277 -11.84 -1.16 5.70
CA LEU A 277 -10.79 -1.92 6.39
C LEU A 277 -10.93 -3.45 6.31
N TRP A 278 -12.02 -3.97 5.74
CA TRP A 278 -12.30 -5.41 5.66
C TRP A 278 -11.18 -6.24 4.99
N THR A 279 -10.36 -5.64 4.12
CA THR A 279 -9.27 -6.38 3.47
C THR A 279 -8.13 -6.73 4.43
N ILE A 280 -7.96 -5.98 5.53
CA ILE A 280 -6.80 -6.13 6.43
C ILE A 280 -6.79 -7.48 7.16
N PRO A 281 -7.90 -7.94 7.78
CA PRO A 281 -7.94 -9.29 8.36
C PRO A 281 -7.76 -10.39 7.31
N VAL A 282 -8.31 -10.18 6.10
CA VAL A 282 -8.18 -11.13 4.98
C VAL A 282 -6.73 -11.22 4.50
N GLU A 283 -6.03 -10.09 4.36
CA GLU A 283 -4.61 -10.05 4.01
C GLU A 283 -3.73 -10.71 5.09
N PHE A 284 -4.04 -10.48 6.37
CA PHE A 284 -3.32 -11.12 7.46
C PHE A 284 -3.51 -12.64 7.44
N ARG A 285 -4.76 -13.12 7.24
CA ARG A 285 -5.06 -14.55 7.07
C ARG A 285 -4.27 -15.15 5.90
N CYS A 286 -4.30 -14.51 4.74
CA CYS A 286 -3.55 -14.95 3.56
C CYS A 286 -2.03 -14.99 3.82
N SER A 287 -1.51 -14.02 4.59
CA SER A 287 -0.10 -13.98 4.99
C SER A 287 0.27 -15.20 5.83
N LEU A 288 -0.55 -15.59 6.82
CA LEU A 288 -0.30 -16.76 7.67
C LEU A 288 -0.27 -18.06 6.85
N TYR A 289 -1.23 -18.26 5.94
CA TYR A 289 -1.24 -19.41 5.05
C TYR A 289 -0.03 -19.44 4.11
N LEU A 290 0.35 -18.27 3.57
CA LEU A 290 1.53 -18.13 2.74
C LEU A 290 2.81 -18.53 3.49
N PHE A 291 2.96 -18.06 4.73
CA PHE A 291 4.10 -18.38 5.58
C PHE A 291 4.17 -19.87 5.90
N LEU A 292 3.04 -20.51 6.18
CA LEU A 292 2.95 -21.96 6.39
C LEU A 292 3.43 -22.72 5.15
N VAL A 293 2.99 -22.33 3.95
CA VAL A 293 3.42 -22.95 2.69
C VAL A 293 4.90 -22.70 2.41
N LEU A 294 5.42 -21.50 2.69
CA LEU A 294 6.85 -21.20 2.55
C LEU A 294 7.70 -22.10 3.44
N VAL A 295 7.34 -22.25 4.72
CA VAL A 295 8.05 -23.13 5.67
C VAL A 295 7.94 -24.59 5.23
N GLY A 296 6.73 -25.05 4.90
CA GLY A 296 6.50 -26.44 4.48
C GLY A 296 7.20 -26.82 3.17
N THR A 297 7.43 -25.85 2.28
CA THR A 297 8.09 -26.07 0.98
C THR A 297 9.54 -25.59 0.92
N ALA A 298 10.09 -25.06 2.02
CA ALA A 298 11.43 -24.45 2.06
C ALA A 298 12.54 -25.44 1.66
N ARG A 299 12.41 -26.71 2.07
CA ARG A 299 13.39 -27.78 1.82
C ARG A 299 13.15 -28.56 0.53
N LEU A 300 12.02 -28.31 -0.15
CA LEU A 300 11.70 -29.00 -1.39
C LEU A 300 12.59 -28.47 -2.53
N GLN A 301 12.92 -29.35 -3.47
CA GLN A 301 13.48 -28.91 -4.74
C GLN A 301 12.44 -28.06 -5.48
N THR A 302 12.92 -27.09 -6.28
CA THR A 302 12.06 -26.15 -7.03
C THR A 302 10.97 -26.86 -7.83
N ARG A 303 11.28 -27.96 -8.52
CA ARG A 303 10.28 -28.71 -9.32
C ARG A 303 9.13 -29.23 -8.46
N PHE A 304 9.44 -29.83 -7.32
CA PHE A 304 8.43 -30.32 -6.38
C PHE A 304 7.70 -29.17 -5.70
N ARG A 305 8.38 -28.07 -5.37
CA ARG A 305 7.72 -26.87 -4.83
C ARG A 305 6.67 -26.32 -5.80
N PHE A 306 6.98 -26.17 -7.08
CA PHE A 306 5.99 -25.78 -8.10
C PHE A 306 4.82 -26.76 -8.17
N LEU A 307 5.07 -28.07 -8.09
CA LEU A 307 4.02 -29.09 -8.10
C LEU A 307 3.09 -28.97 -6.87
N PHE A 308 3.65 -28.90 -5.67
CA PHE A 308 2.88 -28.80 -4.42
C PHE A 308 2.12 -27.48 -4.33
N VAL A 309 2.78 -26.35 -4.60
CA VAL A 309 2.13 -25.03 -4.60
C VAL A 309 1.07 -24.97 -5.70
N GLY A 310 1.33 -25.57 -6.87
CA GLY A 310 0.34 -25.73 -7.95
C GLY A 310 -0.89 -26.52 -7.50
N GLY A 311 -0.71 -27.60 -6.74
CA GLY A 311 -1.79 -28.36 -6.13
C GLY A 311 -2.62 -27.54 -5.13
N ILE A 312 -1.96 -26.74 -4.29
CA ILE A 312 -2.62 -25.82 -3.34
C ILE A 312 -3.39 -24.73 -4.10
N ILE A 313 -2.81 -24.16 -5.16
CA ILE A 313 -3.46 -23.19 -6.05
C ILE A 313 -4.72 -23.81 -6.67
N TRP A 314 -4.62 -25.02 -7.19
CA TRP A 314 -5.77 -25.72 -7.77
C TRP A 314 -6.87 -25.97 -6.74
N PHE A 315 -6.50 -26.39 -5.53
CA PHE A 315 -7.45 -26.62 -4.44
C PHE A 315 -8.14 -25.32 -3.99
N THR A 316 -7.38 -24.25 -3.76
CA THR A 316 -7.92 -22.93 -3.36
C THR A 316 -8.79 -22.32 -4.45
N TYR A 317 -8.38 -22.45 -5.70
CA TYR A 317 -9.17 -22.10 -6.87
C TYR A 317 -10.51 -22.82 -6.86
N ARG A 318 -10.51 -24.15 -6.64
CA ARG A 318 -11.73 -24.96 -6.59
C ARG A 318 -12.67 -24.57 -5.44
N GLN A 319 -12.12 -24.12 -4.33
CA GLN A 319 -12.87 -23.61 -3.18
C GLN A 319 -13.30 -22.14 -3.33
N SER A 320 -13.16 -21.55 -4.52
CA SER A 320 -13.48 -20.15 -4.81
C SER A 320 -12.72 -19.13 -3.94
N ARG A 321 -11.57 -19.51 -3.35
CA ARG A 321 -10.77 -18.63 -2.48
C ARG A 321 -9.82 -17.77 -3.31
N TRP A 322 -10.39 -16.76 -3.96
CA TRP A 322 -9.66 -15.84 -4.84
C TRP A 322 -8.52 -15.12 -4.11
N GLU A 323 -8.67 -14.83 -2.82
CA GLU A 323 -7.66 -14.14 -2.02
C GLU A 323 -6.37 -14.96 -1.85
N LEU A 324 -6.52 -16.24 -1.50
CA LEU A 324 -5.39 -17.18 -1.33
C LEU A 324 -4.78 -17.54 -2.67
N LEU A 325 -5.62 -17.71 -3.70
CA LEU A 325 -5.20 -17.95 -5.07
C LEU A 325 -4.18 -16.89 -5.53
N LEU A 326 -4.52 -15.62 -5.36
CA LEU A 326 -3.66 -14.50 -5.78
C LEU A 326 -2.36 -14.42 -4.97
N PHE A 327 -2.42 -14.69 -3.65
CA PHE A 327 -1.22 -14.74 -2.81
C PHE A 327 -0.25 -15.83 -3.26
N PHE A 328 -0.74 -17.04 -3.53
CA PHE A 328 0.11 -18.15 -3.99
C PHE A 328 0.62 -17.95 -5.41
N PHE A 329 -0.16 -17.34 -6.31
CA PHE A 329 0.37 -16.92 -7.61
C PHE A 329 1.46 -15.86 -7.45
N GLY A 330 1.31 -14.89 -6.55
CA GLY A 330 2.38 -13.94 -6.19
C GLY A 330 3.67 -14.65 -5.76
N MET A 331 3.56 -15.71 -4.97
CA MET A 331 4.71 -16.57 -4.59
C MET A 331 5.36 -17.28 -5.77
N LEU A 332 4.56 -17.85 -6.69
CA LEU A 332 5.11 -18.48 -7.90
C LEU A 332 5.81 -17.46 -8.80
N LEU A 333 5.27 -16.24 -8.91
CA LEU A 333 5.90 -15.15 -9.65
C LEU A 333 7.24 -14.73 -9.01
N ALA A 334 7.30 -14.63 -7.68
CA ALA A 334 8.55 -14.35 -6.98
C ALA A 334 9.59 -15.46 -7.18
N GLU A 335 9.17 -16.72 -7.13
CA GLU A 335 10.07 -17.85 -7.39
C GLU A 335 10.57 -17.86 -8.84
N TRP A 336 9.70 -17.58 -9.79
CA TRP A 336 10.05 -17.45 -11.20
C TRP A 336 11.07 -16.31 -11.43
N ASP A 337 10.88 -15.19 -10.74
CA ASP A 337 11.79 -14.03 -10.80
C ASP A 337 13.19 -14.36 -10.28
N HIS A 338 13.29 -15.18 -9.23
CA HIS A 338 14.57 -15.71 -8.75
C HIS A 338 15.23 -16.66 -9.76
N ILE A 339 14.46 -17.48 -10.46
CA ILE A 339 14.99 -18.43 -11.45
C ILE A 339 15.53 -17.71 -12.68
N ARG A 340 14.84 -16.67 -13.15
CA ARG A 340 15.27 -15.87 -14.31
C ARG A 340 16.36 -14.85 -13.98
N GLY A 341 16.74 -14.69 -12.70
CA GLY A 341 17.73 -13.71 -12.26
C GLY A 341 17.29 -12.26 -12.50
N ALA A 342 15.99 -11.96 -12.41
CA ALA A 342 15.40 -10.70 -12.86
C ALA A 342 15.98 -9.44 -12.22
N HIS A 343 16.45 -9.58 -10.99
CA HIS A 343 16.86 -8.50 -10.11
C HIS A 343 18.35 -8.58 -9.73
N LEU A 344 19.13 -9.42 -10.41
CA LEU A 344 20.59 -9.46 -10.25
C LEU A 344 21.21 -8.34 -11.09
N ALA A 345 22.15 -7.59 -10.50
CA ALA A 345 23.02 -6.72 -11.28
C ALA A 345 23.79 -7.56 -12.30
N PRO A 346 24.04 -7.05 -13.53
CA PRO A 346 24.89 -7.74 -14.49
C PRO A 346 26.32 -7.77 -13.93
N THR A 347 26.68 -8.85 -13.24
CA THR A 347 27.94 -8.91 -12.48
C THR A 347 29.17 -9.20 -13.35
N LEU A 348 29.01 -9.50 -14.64
CA LEU A 348 30.12 -9.64 -15.60
C LEU A 348 29.61 -9.27 -17.01
N PRO A 349 30.47 -8.80 -17.94
CA PRO A 349 30.16 -8.83 -19.36
C PRO A 349 30.15 -10.30 -19.81
N HIS A 350 29.10 -11.02 -19.46
CA HIS A 350 28.86 -12.31 -20.06
C HIS A 350 28.55 -12.07 -21.53
N ASP A 351 29.21 -12.84 -22.40
CA ASP A 351 28.79 -13.13 -23.78
C ASP A 351 27.37 -13.72 -23.77
N GLU A 352 26.37 -12.95 -23.35
CA GLU A 352 24.99 -13.20 -23.71
C GLU A 352 24.96 -13.10 -25.22
N LYS A 353 24.92 -14.26 -25.89
CA LYS A 353 24.52 -14.36 -27.29
C LYS A 353 23.31 -13.46 -27.47
N GLN A 354 23.55 -12.26 -28.01
CA GLN A 354 22.51 -11.25 -28.17
C GLN A 354 21.42 -11.93 -28.99
N LEU A 355 20.27 -12.16 -28.36
CA LEU A 355 19.14 -12.78 -29.04
C LEU A 355 18.90 -11.99 -30.33
N PRO A 356 18.72 -12.66 -31.49
CA PRO A 356 18.42 -11.98 -32.75
C PRO A 356 17.35 -10.90 -32.54
N GLN A 357 17.53 -9.72 -33.14
CA GLN A 357 16.64 -8.57 -32.93
C GLN A 357 15.16 -8.94 -33.15
N SER A 358 14.87 -9.83 -34.11
CA SER A 358 13.54 -10.39 -34.36
C SER A 358 12.96 -11.12 -33.14
N ARG A 359 13.73 -11.99 -32.47
CA ARG A 359 13.30 -12.70 -31.24
C ARG A 359 13.04 -11.73 -30.09
N GLN A 360 13.79 -10.64 -29.99
CA GLN A 360 13.52 -9.61 -28.98
C GLN A 360 12.23 -8.84 -29.27
N LEU A 361 11.94 -8.55 -30.54
CA LEU A 361 10.69 -7.91 -30.94
C LEU A 361 9.48 -8.82 -30.65
N TYR A 362 9.52 -10.09 -31.04
CA TYR A 362 8.45 -11.05 -30.72
C TYR A 362 8.20 -11.16 -29.22
N LYS A 363 9.25 -11.22 -28.39
CA LYS A 363 9.12 -11.19 -26.93
C LYS A 363 8.43 -9.91 -26.44
N ARG A 364 8.81 -8.75 -26.95
CA ARG A 364 8.19 -7.46 -26.58
C ARG A 364 6.71 -7.41 -26.99
N LEU A 365 6.38 -7.85 -28.20
CA LEU A 365 5.01 -7.91 -28.70
C LEU A 365 4.17 -8.91 -27.91
N PHE A 366 4.73 -10.06 -27.56
CA PHE A 366 4.08 -11.06 -26.72
C PHE A 366 3.70 -10.50 -25.35
N TRP A 367 4.65 -9.87 -24.64
CA TRP A 367 4.35 -9.28 -23.33
C TRP A 367 3.42 -8.06 -23.42
N ALA A 368 3.48 -7.29 -24.51
CA ALA A 368 2.53 -6.21 -24.76
C ALA A 368 1.11 -6.76 -24.96
N PHE A 369 0.95 -7.77 -25.83
CA PHE A 369 -0.32 -8.47 -26.05
C PHE A 369 -0.86 -9.05 -24.74
N LEU A 370 -0.02 -9.76 -23.98
CA LEU A 370 -0.41 -10.36 -22.71
C LEU A 370 -0.83 -9.29 -21.69
N SER A 371 -0.16 -8.13 -21.66
CA SER A 371 -0.59 -7.02 -20.81
C SER A 371 -1.96 -6.45 -21.21
N ILE A 372 -2.26 -6.37 -22.51
CA ILE A 372 -3.57 -5.93 -23.01
C ILE A 372 -4.65 -6.95 -22.62
N VAL A 373 -4.38 -8.25 -22.76
CA VAL A 373 -5.30 -9.31 -22.32
C VAL A 373 -5.54 -9.23 -20.81
N GLY A 374 -4.47 -9.08 -20.01
CA GLY A 374 -4.59 -8.93 -18.55
C GLY A 374 -5.43 -7.71 -18.15
N LEU A 375 -5.16 -6.55 -18.77
CA LEU A 375 -5.94 -5.33 -18.56
C LEU A 375 -7.39 -5.49 -19.02
N TYR A 376 -7.64 -6.16 -20.15
CA TYR A 376 -8.99 -6.42 -20.62
C TYR A 376 -9.76 -7.24 -19.59
N LEU A 377 -9.21 -8.37 -19.12
CA LEU A 377 -9.83 -9.24 -18.11
C LEU A 377 -10.08 -8.53 -16.77
N LEU A 378 -9.20 -7.60 -16.38
CA LEU A 378 -9.42 -6.74 -15.21
C LEU A 378 -10.66 -5.84 -15.36
N CYS A 379 -11.11 -5.53 -16.58
CA CYS A 379 -12.28 -4.66 -16.82
C CYS A 379 -13.63 -5.37 -16.68
N GLN A 380 -13.66 -6.63 -16.25
CA GLN A 380 -14.90 -7.39 -16.06
C GLN A 380 -15.87 -6.55 -15.21
N PRO A 381 -17.10 -6.30 -15.69
CA PRO A 381 -18.11 -5.59 -14.93
C PRO A 381 -18.40 -6.28 -13.60
N ASP A 382 -18.48 -5.49 -12.54
CA ASP A 382 -18.81 -5.99 -11.19
C ASP A 382 -20.28 -6.43 -11.11
N GLY A 383 -21.13 -5.86 -11.97
CA GLY A 383 -22.53 -6.24 -12.13
C GLY A 383 -22.89 -6.48 -13.59
N ARG A 384 -23.87 -7.39 -13.78
CA ARG A 384 -24.56 -7.62 -15.06
C ARG A 384 -23.65 -8.02 -16.24
N GLY A 385 -22.56 -8.74 -15.96
CA GLY A 385 -21.62 -9.22 -16.98
C GLY A 385 -22.27 -10.15 -18.02
N GLU A 386 -23.34 -10.85 -17.63
CA GLU A 386 -24.09 -11.80 -18.46
C GLU A 386 -24.88 -11.15 -19.60
N ILE A 387 -25.24 -9.88 -19.47
CA ILE A 387 -25.92 -9.10 -20.52
C ILE A 387 -25.04 -7.98 -21.08
N THR A 388 -23.83 -7.78 -20.55
CA THR A 388 -22.93 -6.73 -21.04
C THR A 388 -22.20 -7.21 -22.32
N PRO A 389 -22.26 -6.45 -23.43
CA PRO A 389 -21.49 -6.73 -24.64
C PRO A 389 -19.99 -6.87 -24.36
N GLY A 390 -19.33 -7.81 -25.04
CA GLY A 390 -17.92 -8.15 -24.80
C GLY A 390 -17.65 -9.05 -23.57
N TRP A 391 -18.61 -9.14 -22.64
CA TRP A 391 -18.48 -9.91 -21.39
C TRP A 391 -19.43 -11.09 -21.28
N ARG A 392 -20.48 -11.15 -22.11
CA ARG A 392 -21.47 -12.24 -22.11
C ARG A 392 -20.84 -13.63 -22.17
N TYR A 393 -19.93 -13.84 -23.13
CA TYR A 393 -19.25 -15.13 -23.29
C TYR A 393 -18.38 -15.46 -22.07
N LEU A 394 -17.47 -14.55 -21.69
CA LEU A 394 -16.58 -14.75 -20.53
C LEU A 394 -17.38 -15.03 -19.25
N THR A 395 -18.45 -14.26 -19.00
CA THR A 395 -19.30 -14.46 -17.82
C THR A 395 -20.03 -15.79 -17.87
N SER A 396 -20.48 -16.25 -19.04
CA SER A 396 -21.09 -17.59 -19.20
C SER A 396 -20.10 -18.73 -19.04
N SER A 397 -18.81 -18.49 -19.30
CA SER A 397 -17.73 -19.46 -19.10
C SER A 397 -17.30 -19.59 -17.63
N ILE A 398 -17.81 -18.76 -16.73
CA ILE A 398 -17.55 -18.89 -15.29
C ILE A 398 -18.21 -20.19 -14.81
N PRO A 399 -17.44 -21.12 -14.24
CA PRO A 399 -18.01 -22.39 -13.84
C PRO A 399 -19.01 -22.27 -12.69
N SER A 400 -20.04 -23.12 -12.68
CA SER A 400 -21.13 -23.12 -11.68
C SER A 400 -20.68 -23.35 -10.24
N TRP A 401 -19.49 -23.91 -10.05
CA TRP A 401 -18.91 -24.16 -8.74
C TRP A 401 -18.22 -22.94 -8.13
N TRP A 402 -17.95 -21.89 -8.92
CA TRP A 402 -17.45 -20.62 -8.41
C TRP A 402 -18.58 -19.89 -7.69
N LYS A 403 -18.60 -20.01 -6.34
CA LYS A 403 -19.69 -19.49 -5.51
C LYS A 403 -19.45 -18.06 -5.03
N GLU A 404 -18.19 -17.63 -4.99
CA GLU A 404 -17.86 -16.23 -4.67
C GLU A 404 -18.31 -15.30 -5.79
N GLU A 405 -18.13 -13.99 -5.56
CA GLU A 405 -18.44 -12.94 -6.54
C GLU A 405 -17.97 -13.31 -7.95
N LYS A 406 -18.91 -13.48 -8.89
CA LYS A 406 -18.62 -13.98 -10.25
C LYS A 406 -17.56 -13.12 -10.95
N TYR A 407 -17.65 -11.80 -10.81
CA TYR A 407 -16.73 -10.87 -11.43
C TYR A 407 -15.27 -11.07 -10.97
N ARG A 408 -15.03 -11.59 -9.75
CA ARG A 408 -13.69 -11.86 -9.21
C ARG A 408 -12.96 -12.94 -10.00
N TYR A 409 -13.67 -13.81 -10.71
CA TYR A 409 -13.07 -14.92 -11.45
C TYR A 409 -12.09 -14.39 -12.51
N TRP A 410 -12.57 -13.59 -13.46
CA TRP A 410 -11.74 -13.04 -14.54
C TRP A 410 -10.85 -11.90 -14.07
N GLN A 411 -11.27 -11.11 -13.08
CA GLN A 411 -10.41 -10.07 -12.49
C GLN A 411 -9.17 -10.68 -11.82
N SER A 412 -9.32 -11.83 -11.13
CA SER A 412 -8.19 -12.54 -10.53
C SER A 412 -7.21 -13.04 -11.59
N THR A 413 -7.71 -13.66 -12.65
CA THR A 413 -6.89 -14.09 -13.80
C THR A 413 -6.20 -12.90 -14.47
N GLY A 414 -6.93 -11.80 -14.69
CA GLY A 414 -6.41 -10.56 -15.26
C GLY A 414 -5.28 -9.96 -14.42
N ALA A 415 -5.42 -9.93 -13.10
CA ALA A 415 -4.40 -9.44 -12.18
C ALA A 415 -3.11 -10.26 -12.25
N ILE A 416 -3.21 -11.59 -12.24
CA ILE A 416 -2.04 -12.49 -12.35
C ILE A 416 -1.31 -12.26 -13.68
N ILE A 417 -2.05 -12.25 -14.78
CA ILE A 417 -1.50 -12.06 -16.12
C ILE A 417 -0.86 -10.69 -16.26
N PHE A 418 -1.51 -9.64 -15.75
CA PHE A 418 -1.01 -8.27 -15.84
C PHE A 418 0.27 -8.10 -15.02
N VAL A 419 0.30 -8.54 -13.75
CA VAL A 419 1.51 -8.47 -12.91
C VAL A 419 2.67 -9.24 -13.54
N LEU A 420 2.41 -10.44 -14.08
CA LEU A 420 3.40 -11.23 -14.81
C LEU A 420 3.96 -10.46 -16.04
N ALA A 421 3.07 -9.83 -16.82
CA ALA A 421 3.46 -9.06 -18.00
C ALA A 421 4.26 -7.81 -17.64
N VAL A 422 3.90 -7.11 -16.55
CA VAL A 422 4.66 -5.96 -16.04
C VAL A 422 6.06 -6.40 -15.61
N GLY A 423 6.20 -7.54 -14.94
CA GLY A 423 7.50 -8.11 -14.57
C GLY A 423 8.43 -8.40 -15.76
N HIS A 424 7.90 -8.51 -16.98
CA HIS A 424 8.68 -8.79 -18.19
C HIS A 424 8.74 -7.61 -19.18
N SER A 425 8.03 -6.51 -18.91
CA SER A 425 7.94 -5.36 -19.80
C SER A 425 8.64 -4.13 -19.20
N LYS A 426 9.81 -3.78 -19.77
CA LYS A 426 10.55 -2.56 -19.39
C LYS A 426 9.74 -1.27 -19.57
N ARG A 427 8.76 -1.24 -20.48
CA ARG A 427 7.88 -0.08 -20.70
C ARG A 427 6.94 0.12 -19.52
N TRP A 428 6.31 -0.96 -19.05
CA TRP A 428 5.45 -0.92 -17.87
C TRP A 428 6.25 -0.59 -16.61
N GLN A 429 7.42 -1.22 -16.42
CA GLN A 429 8.31 -0.90 -15.30
C GLN A 429 8.69 0.58 -15.30
N ARG A 430 9.04 1.16 -16.46
CA ARG A 430 9.34 2.60 -16.57
C ARG A 430 8.16 3.49 -16.16
N PHE A 431 6.94 3.12 -16.57
CA PHE A 431 5.72 3.84 -16.18
C PHE A 431 5.50 3.80 -14.66
N PHE A 432 5.56 2.61 -14.05
CA PHE A 432 5.38 2.46 -12.61
C PHE A 432 6.52 3.04 -11.78
N ASN A 433 7.72 3.17 -12.36
CA ASN A 433 8.88 3.81 -11.73
C ASN A 433 8.89 5.34 -11.90
N THR A 434 7.86 5.95 -12.49
CA THR A 434 7.77 7.41 -12.54
C THR A 434 7.66 8.00 -11.13
N PRO A 435 8.24 9.20 -10.86
CA PRO A 435 8.24 9.81 -9.53
C PRO A 435 6.85 9.94 -8.90
N VAL A 436 5.85 10.32 -9.71
CA VAL A 436 4.46 10.49 -9.25
C VAL A 436 3.86 9.16 -8.80
N VAL A 437 4.04 8.10 -9.59
CA VAL A 437 3.50 6.78 -9.26
C VAL A 437 4.23 6.16 -8.07
N GLN A 438 5.54 6.39 -7.95
CA GLN A 438 6.33 6.00 -6.79
C GLN A 438 5.90 6.72 -5.51
N TYR A 439 5.53 8.00 -5.59
CA TYR A 439 4.97 8.73 -4.45
C TYR A 439 3.69 8.06 -3.95
N PHE A 440 2.75 7.76 -4.85
CA PHE A 440 1.55 7.00 -4.49
C PHE A 440 1.88 5.62 -3.90
N GLY A 441 2.95 4.98 -4.38
CA GLY A 441 3.43 3.70 -3.83
C GLY A 441 3.88 3.77 -2.37
N LYS A 442 4.40 4.93 -1.94
CA LYS A 442 4.86 5.18 -0.56
C LYS A 442 3.70 5.44 0.39
N ILE A 443 2.73 6.25 -0.05
CA ILE A 443 1.57 6.60 0.76
C ILE A 443 0.41 5.61 0.59
N SER A 444 0.58 4.52 -0.17
CA SER A 444 -0.52 3.64 -0.58
C SER A 444 -1.32 3.07 0.59
N TYR A 445 -0.64 2.66 1.65
CA TYR A 445 -1.27 2.10 2.84
C TYR A 445 -1.99 3.18 3.66
N ALA A 446 -1.35 4.33 3.85
CA ALA A 446 -1.98 5.47 4.50
C ALA A 446 -3.18 6.01 3.72
N MET A 447 -3.12 6.04 2.38
CA MET A 447 -4.24 6.42 1.51
C MET A 447 -5.41 5.46 1.68
N TYR A 448 -5.12 4.16 1.71
CA TYR A 448 -6.13 3.15 2.00
C TYR A 448 -6.78 3.35 3.38
N LEU A 449 -6.03 3.71 4.42
CA LEU A 449 -6.60 3.94 5.76
C LEU A 449 -7.33 5.29 5.91
N MET A 450 -6.93 6.31 5.14
CA MET A 450 -7.39 7.68 5.37
C MET A 450 -8.41 8.20 4.37
N HIS A 451 -8.62 7.53 3.23
CA HIS A 451 -9.60 8.01 2.24
C HIS A 451 -11.02 8.10 2.80
N GLY A 452 -11.51 7.05 3.49
CA GLY A 452 -12.82 7.07 4.15
C GLY A 452 -12.96 8.21 5.17
N PRO A 453 -12.09 8.28 6.21
CA PRO A 453 -12.15 9.35 7.21
C PRO A 453 -12.04 10.76 6.63
N ALA A 454 -11.15 10.98 5.66
CA ALA A 454 -10.96 12.28 5.04
C ALA A 454 -12.18 12.67 4.17
N MET A 455 -12.75 11.72 3.42
CA MET A 455 -13.98 11.92 2.65
C MET A 455 -15.14 12.30 3.57
N HIS A 456 -15.39 11.49 4.60
CA HIS A 456 -16.51 11.67 5.51
C HIS A 456 -16.47 12.97 6.30
N THR A 457 -15.29 13.48 6.66
CA THR A 457 -15.16 14.70 7.47
C THR A 457 -15.05 15.98 6.65
N VAL A 458 -14.20 15.99 5.62
CA VAL A 458 -13.88 17.20 4.84
C VAL A 458 -14.28 17.06 3.38
N GLY A 459 -14.14 15.88 2.78
CA GLY A 459 -14.51 15.64 1.37
C GLY A 459 -15.98 15.95 1.07
N TYR A 460 -16.89 15.46 1.91
CA TYR A 460 -18.32 15.72 1.81
C TYR A 460 -18.69 17.19 1.97
N HIS A 461 -17.89 17.95 2.72
CA HIS A 461 -18.07 19.40 2.79
C HIS A 461 -17.76 20.06 1.45
N TRP A 462 -16.66 19.68 0.80
CA TRP A 462 -16.31 20.18 -0.53
C TRP A 462 -17.36 19.82 -1.59
N GLU A 463 -17.85 18.58 -1.55
CA GLU A 463 -18.90 18.14 -2.46
C GLU A 463 -20.21 18.90 -2.24
N LYS A 464 -20.62 19.10 -0.97
CA LYS A 464 -21.80 19.92 -0.64
C LYS A 464 -21.68 21.34 -1.20
N LEU A 465 -20.52 21.97 -1.10
CA LEU A 465 -20.28 23.29 -1.70
C LEU A 465 -20.32 23.24 -3.23
N ALA A 466 -19.68 22.23 -3.83
CA ALA A 466 -19.65 22.08 -5.28
C ALA A 466 -21.06 21.90 -5.87
N TYR A 467 -21.90 21.07 -5.25
CA TYR A 467 -23.29 20.88 -5.67
C TYR A 467 -24.17 22.09 -5.38
N ARG A 468 -23.89 22.88 -4.34
CA ARG A 468 -24.58 24.18 -4.13
C ARG A 468 -24.29 25.18 -5.24
N LEU A 469 -23.07 25.16 -5.79
CA LEU A 469 -22.66 26.08 -6.87
C LEU A 469 -23.15 25.64 -8.24
N THR A 470 -23.18 24.33 -8.50
CA THR A 470 -23.48 23.78 -9.83
C THR A 470 -24.94 23.34 -9.97
N GLY A 471 -25.52 22.75 -8.93
CA GLY A 471 -26.83 22.11 -8.96
C GLY A 471 -26.73 20.57 -8.97
N VAL A 472 -27.87 19.90 -8.75
CA VAL A 472 -27.97 18.43 -8.59
C VAL A 472 -28.64 17.72 -9.77
N GLU A 473 -28.99 18.45 -10.82
CA GLU A 473 -29.76 17.96 -11.96
C GLU A 473 -28.91 17.81 -13.23
N GLY A 474 -29.18 16.77 -14.01
CA GLY A 474 -28.63 16.55 -15.35
C GLY A 474 -27.10 16.69 -15.43
N TYR A 475 -26.64 17.45 -16.43
CA TYR A 475 -25.23 17.71 -16.66
C TYR A 475 -24.54 18.42 -15.49
N TRP A 476 -25.25 19.31 -14.79
CA TRP A 476 -24.70 20.10 -13.71
C TRP A 476 -24.29 19.26 -12.50
N TYR A 477 -24.96 18.14 -12.26
CA TYR A 477 -24.53 17.16 -11.27
C TYR A 477 -23.13 16.60 -11.57
N ASN A 478 -22.84 16.29 -12.85
CA ASN A 478 -21.51 15.81 -13.23
C ASN A 478 -20.44 16.89 -13.04
N ALA A 479 -20.77 18.15 -13.35
CA ALA A 479 -19.88 19.28 -13.10
C ALA A 479 -19.62 19.48 -11.61
N GLY A 480 -20.64 19.35 -10.76
CA GLY A 480 -20.54 19.38 -9.30
C GLY A 480 -19.66 18.27 -8.75
N PHE A 481 -19.80 17.04 -9.25
CA PHE A 481 -18.94 15.92 -8.91
C PHE A 481 -17.46 16.20 -9.24
N VAL A 482 -17.18 16.68 -10.47
CA VAL A 482 -15.81 16.99 -10.89
C VAL A 482 -15.22 18.14 -10.05
N LEU A 483 -16.01 19.18 -9.80
CA LEU A 483 -15.60 20.30 -8.96
C LEU A 483 -15.32 19.86 -7.52
N GLY A 484 -16.17 19.00 -6.94
CA GLY A 484 -15.94 18.38 -5.64
C GLY A 484 -14.66 17.56 -5.61
N ALA A 485 -14.40 16.78 -6.66
CA ALA A 485 -13.20 15.94 -6.79
C ALA A 485 -11.92 16.79 -6.79
N CYS A 486 -11.93 17.97 -7.43
CA CYS A 486 -10.80 18.89 -7.46
C CYS A 486 -10.33 19.33 -6.06
N PHE A 487 -11.19 19.30 -5.05
CA PHE A 487 -10.84 19.63 -3.66
C PHE A 487 -10.73 18.39 -2.77
N CYS A 488 -11.60 17.40 -2.97
CA CYS A 488 -11.62 16.16 -2.19
C CYS A 488 -10.35 15.32 -2.42
N VAL A 489 -9.92 15.15 -3.68
CA VAL A 489 -8.74 14.34 -4.02
C VAL A 489 -7.45 14.89 -3.40
N PRO A 490 -7.12 16.20 -3.52
CA PRO A 490 -5.97 16.76 -2.81
C PRO A 490 -6.08 16.63 -1.29
N THR A 491 -7.28 16.77 -0.72
CA THR A 491 -7.52 16.64 0.73
C THR A 491 -7.18 15.22 1.21
N VAL A 492 -7.63 14.19 0.50
CA VAL A 492 -7.34 12.79 0.81
C VAL A 492 -5.84 12.50 0.68
N ILE A 493 -5.20 12.98 -0.39
CA ILE A 493 -3.75 12.80 -0.58
C ILE A 493 -2.98 13.49 0.56
N TRP A 494 -3.41 14.67 0.99
CA TRP A 494 -2.80 15.41 2.09
C TRP A 494 -2.92 14.67 3.43
N TRP A 495 -4.11 14.15 3.76
CA TRP A 495 -4.32 13.33 4.97
C TRP A 495 -3.48 12.05 4.94
N ALA A 496 -3.44 11.37 3.79
CA ALA A 496 -2.64 10.17 3.60
C ALA A 496 -1.13 10.45 3.79
N ASP A 497 -0.63 11.56 3.24
CA ASP A 497 0.77 11.98 3.35
C ASP A 497 1.18 12.31 4.79
N ILE A 498 0.29 12.96 5.55
CA ILE A 498 0.50 13.22 6.98
C ILE A 498 0.49 11.93 7.77
N PHE A 499 -0.52 11.08 7.56
CA PHE A 499 -0.67 9.82 8.29
C PHE A 499 0.51 8.87 8.01
N TRP A 500 0.98 8.82 6.77
CA TRP A 500 2.16 8.05 6.38
C TRP A 500 3.40 8.45 7.20
N ARG A 501 3.65 9.76 7.34
CA ARG A 501 4.81 10.28 8.09
C ARG A 501 4.63 10.18 9.61
N ALA A 502 3.44 10.45 10.12
CA ALA A 502 3.13 10.48 11.55
C ALA A 502 2.98 9.10 12.17
N ILE A 503 2.40 8.15 11.43
CA ILE A 503 1.90 6.90 12.00
C ILE A 503 2.47 5.69 11.29
N ASP A 504 2.39 5.60 9.96
CA ASP A 504 2.81 4.41 9.22
C ASP A 504 4.33 4.14 9.38
N ILE A 505 5.19 5.12 9.05
CA ILE A 505 6.65 4.99 9.20
C ILE A 505 7.05 4.67 10.66
N PRO A 506 6.56 5.41 11.68
CA PRO A 506 6.88 5.08 13.07
C PRO A 506 6.37 3.71 13.51
N THR A 507 5.22 3.25 13.02
CA THR A 507 4.69 1.92 13.35
C THR A 507 5.60 0.80 12.85
N VAL A 508 6.17 0.94 11.65
CA VAL A 508 7.17 -0.02 11.14
C VAL A 508 8.42 -0.06 12.03
N LYS A 509 8.89 1.11 12.48
CA LYS A 509 10.04 1.20 13.41
C LYS A 509 9.71 0.60 14.78
N PHE A 510 8.52 0.89 15.30
CA PHE A 510 8.01 0.36 16.56
C PHE A 510 7.91 -1.16 16.52
N ALA A 511 7.37 -1.76 15.47
CA ALA A 511 7.26 -3.21 15.34
C ALA A 511 8.63 -3.91 15.42
N LYS A 512 9.66 -3.33 14.77
CA LYS A 512 11.04 -3.84 14.87
C LYS A 512 11.65 -3.66 16.25
N TRP A 513 11.45 -2.48 16.85
CA TRP A 513 11.94 -2.21 18.19
C TRP A 513 11.30 -3.17 19.20
N PHE A 514 9.98 -3.34 19.13
CA PHE A 514 9.21 -4.21 20.02
C PHE A 514 9.68 -5.65 19.93
N GLU A 515 9.85 -6.16 18.70
CA GLU A 515 10.44 -7.47 18.48
C GLU A 515 11.83 -7.61 19.10
N ARG A 516 12.74 -6.64 18.89
CA ARG A 516 14.07 -6.67 19.51
C ARG A 516 14.04 -6.70 21.04
N GLN A 517 13.02 -6.12 21.66
CA GLN A 517 12.84 -6.20 23.12
C GLN A 517 12.27 -7.56 23.57
N CYS A 518 11.52 -8.24 22.70
CA CYS A 518 10.89 -9.54 23.01
C CYS A 518 11.75 -10.76 22.65
N ILE A 519 12.73 -10.61 21.76
CA ILE A 519 13.62 -11.70 21.34
C ILE A 519 14.69 -11.92 22.41
N VAL A 520 15.01 -13.20 22.65
CA VAL A 520 16.14 -13.62 23.49
C VAL A 520 17.42 -13.09 22.86
N LYS A 521 18.18 -12.29 23.62
CA LYS A 521 19.51 -11.87 23.18
C LYS A 521 20.41 -13.09 23.25
N ASP A 522 21.03 -13.46 22.13
CA ASP A 522 22.10 -14.45 22.16
C ASP A 522 23.20 -13.89 23.07
N GLU A 523 23.44 -14.53 24.21
CA GLU A 523 24.66 -14.29 24.98
C GLU A 523 25.81 -14.80 24.11
N GLU A 524 26.67 -13.90 23.64
CA GLU A 524 27.91 -14.30 22.99
C GLU A 524 28.70 -15.20 23.98
N PRO A 525 29.11 -16.41 23.56
CA PRO A 525 29.85 -17.33 24.43
C PRO A 525 31.26 -16.84 24.79
#